data_AF-A0A3D1A594-F1
#
_entry.id   AF-A0A3D1A594-F1
#
_cell.length_a   1.000
_cell.length_b   1.000
_cell.length_c   1.000
_cell.angle_alpha   90.00
_cell.angle_beta   90.00
_cell.angle_gamma   90.00
#
_symmetry.space_group_name_H-M   'P 1'
#
loop_
_entity.id
_entity.type
_entity.pdbx_description
1 polymer ?
#
loop_
_entity_poly.entity_id
_entity_poly.type
_entity_poly.pdbx_seq_one_letter_code
_entity_poly.pdbx_strand_id
1 'polypeptide(L)'
;MKKIIFAALVVTGLIAAANAQVAFDQGVNVKEVMSRAVAIDMPAPALPAAGRSHYSRDCARFSFGPSDTELLSQRVYLRSTEYETVCHTQYVQQCHTVMVPGPNNTQVPTQSCHMVPVQNCYERPGMTWSEYGQIKVNPRKLLPWERENFEICLQGPWMDLYINAAAYKYTAKREGNNYETLFVLTPHEKVAMKADEDGVNYADFALVDGKFVFKASDKWAKEYAGEKVAIKVELYKDNALFFDTFKGEKEFIFDAAEGYTMAFTEGDLAKPETDNTYRDEDDRGAKKYFLKWGFKRVGALSKDNFIKKDKTPVIVK
;
A
#
# COMPACT_ATOMS: atom_id res chain seq x y z
N MET A 1 -22.64 -5.62 44.90
CA MET A 1 -23.31 -6.58 43.98
C MET A 1 -23.67 -5.86 42.69
N LYS A 2 -23.22 -6.39 41.54
CA LYS A 2 -23.73 -6.25 40.15
C LYS A 2 -24.25 -4.85 39.73
N LYS A 3 -23.71 -4.20 38.69
CA LYS A 3 -23.75 -4.66 37.28
C LYS A 3 -22.63 -4.02 36.46
N ILE A 4 -21.90 -4.89 35.77
CA ILE A 4 -21.05 -4.61 34.60
C ILE A 4 -21.90 -4.89 33.35
N ILE A 5 -21.43 -4.39 32.20
CA ILE A 5 -21.55 -4.92 30.82
C ILE A 5 -22.22 -3.91 29.86
N PHE A 6 -21.40 -3.30 28.98
CA PHE A 6 -21.51 -3.30 27.50
C PHE A 6 -20.86 -2.05 26.89
N ALA A 7 -19.65 -2.18 26.35
CA ALA A 7 -19.12 -1.40 25.20
C ALA A 7 -17.70 -1.89 24.86
N ALA A 8 -17.59 -3.07 24.25
CA ALA A 8 -16.34 -3.55 23.64
C ALA A 8 -16.71 -4.36 22.39
N LEU A 9 -16.94 -3.66 21.27
CA LEU A 9 -17.05 -4.25 19.93
C LEU A 9 -17.15 -3.10 18.93
N VAL A 10 -16.01 -2.68 18.36
CA VAL A 10 -15.76 -2.28 16.94
C VAL A 10 -14.31 -1.79 16.88
N VAL A 11 -13.31 -2.69 16.95
CA VAL A 11 -11.97 -2.47 16.36
C VAL A 11 -11.36 -3.83 16.01
N THR A 12 -12.00 -4.57 15.12
CA THR A 12 -11.38 -5.72 14.44
C THR A 12 -11.69 -5.60 12.97
N GLY A 13 -10.86 -4.84 12.27
CA GLY A 13 -11.01 -4.65 10.83
C GLY A 13 -10.05 -3.60 10.32
N LEU A 14 -8.75 -3.80 10.52
CA LEU A 14 -7.62 -3.20 9.79
C LEU A 14 -6.30 -3.79 10.34
N ILE A 15 -6.07 -5.10 10.14
CA ILE A 15 -4.74 -5.68 10.30
C ILE A 15 -4.44 -6.48 9.03
N ALA A 16 -3.93 -5.77 8.03
CA ALA A 16 -3.08 -6.35 7.00
C ALA A 16 -2.02 -5.30 6.66
N ALA A 17 -0.75 -5.67 6.85
CA ALA A 17 0.47 -4.92 6.55
C ALA A 17 0.93 -3.84 7.56
N ALA A 18 1.29 -4.26 8.77
CA ALA A 18 2.39 -3.65 9.52
C ALA A 18 2.95 -4.68 10.53
N ASN A 19 4.05 -5.34 10.18
CA ASN A 19 4.82 -6.18 11.13
C ASN A 19 5.66 -5.29 12.05
N ALA A 20 5.02 -4.39 12.79
CA ALA A 20 5.65 -3.75 13.93
C ALA A 20 5.37 -4.65 15.15
N GLN A 21 6.40 -5.33 15.66
CA GLN A 21 6.34 -5.93 17.00
C GLN A 21 6.19 -4.78 18.01
N VAL A 22 4.95 -4.47 18.36
CA VAL A 22 4.66 -3.59 19.49
C VAL A 22 4.75 -4.45 20.75
N ALA A 23 5.75 -4.19 21.58
CA ALA A 23 5.83 -4.76 22.93
C ALA A 23 4.72 -4.11 23.78
N PHE A 24 3.65 -4.84 24.05
CA PHE A 24 2.48 -4.34 24.80
C PHE A 24 2.71 -4.21 26.32
N ASP A 25 3.90 -4.57 26.81
CA ASP A 25 4.24 -4.51 28.25
C ASP A 25 4.83 -3.17 28.71
N GLN A 26 5.14 -2.26 27.77
CA GLN A 26 5.47 -0.89 28.12
C GLN A 26 4.23 -0.03 27.92
N GLY A 27 3.66 0.47 29.02
CA GLY A 27 2.46 1.30 29.03
C GLY A 27 2.54 2.39 27.97
N VAL A 28 1.78 2.22 26.89
CA VAL A 28 1.71 3.17 25.80
C VAL A 28 1.22 4.48 26.37
N ASN A 29 2.12 5.47 26.45
CA ASN A 29 1.78 6.79 26.92
C ASN A 29 0.93 7.46 25.83
N VAL A 30 -0.39 7.28 25.93
CA VAL A 30 -1.38 7.78 24.96
C VAL A 30 -1.21 9.29 24.72
N LYS A 31 -0.73 10.04 25.71
CA LYS A 31 -0.42 11.48 25.56
C LYS A 31 0.73 11.75 24.57
N GLU A 32 1.73 10.88 24.50
CA GLU A 32 2.86 11.05 23.59
C GLU A 32 2.50 10.61 22.16
N VAL A 33 1.62 9.61 22.03
CA VAL A 33 1.06 9.23 20.71
C VAL A 33 0.13 10.33 20.20
N MET A 34 -0.71 10.92 21.05
CA MET A 34 -1.57 12.05 20.67
C MET A 34 -0.79 13.35 20.40
N SER A 35 0.35 13.58 21.06
CA SER A 35 1.18 14.76 20.77
C SER A 35 2.04 14.61 19.50
N ARG A 36 2.39 13.37 19.11
CA ARG A 36 3.07 13.07 17.84
C ARG A 36 2.13 12.92 16.64
N ALA A 37 0.84 12.68 16.89
CA ALA A 37 -0.20 12.97 15.92
C ALA A 37 -0.34 14.50 15.81
N VAL A 38 0.68 15.12 15.19
CA VAL A 38 0.57 16.48 14.67
C VAL A 38 -0.74 16.51 13.92
N ALA A 39 -1.68 17.31 14.42
CA ALA A 39 -2.91 17.63 13.74
C ALA A 39 -2.51 18.07 12.34
N ILE A 40 -2.60 17.15 11.40
CA ILE A 40 -2.76 17.53 10.02
C ILE A 40 -4.14 18.16 10.06
N ASP A 41 -4.17 19.47 10.27
CA ASP A 41 -5.36 20.31 10.22
C ASP A 41 -5.81 20.43 8.75
N MET A 42 -5.84 19.28 8.07
CA MET A 42 -6.61 19.11 6.86
C MET A 42 -8.02 18.85 7.37
N PRO A 43 -8.99 19.76 7.09
CA PRO A 43 -10.36 19.54 7.48
C PRO A 43 -10.76 18.15 7.00
N ALA A 44 -11.24 17.31 7.93
CA ALA A 44 -11.82 16.02 7.55
C ALA A 44 -12.84 16.32 6.45
N PRO A 45 -12.76 15.66 5.27
CA PRO A 45 -13.63 15.98 4.16
C PRO A 45 -15.07 15.88 4.68
N ALA A 46 -15.85 16.94 4.46
CA ALA A 46 -17.21 17.01 4.95
C ALA A 46 -17.94 15.73 4.50
N LEU A 47 -18.38 14.91 5.47
CA LEU A 47 -19.17 13.73 5.16
C LEU A 47 -20.36 14.21 4.32
N PRO A 48 -20.57 13.68 3.10
CA PRO A 48 -21.71 14.08 2.29
C PRO A 48 -22.95 13.87 3.15
N ALA A 49 -23.76 14.93 3.29
CA ALA A 49 -25.01 14.85 4.02
C ALA A 49 -25.77 13.62 3.51
N ALA A 50 -26.32 12.80 4.42
CA ALA A 50 -27.04 11.58 4.08
C ALA A 50 -28.17 11.92 3.09
N GLY A 51 -27.87 11.79 1.81
CA GLY A 51 -28.54 12.52 0.75
C GLY A 51 -28.38 11.79 -0.56
N ARG A 52 -29.38 11.96 -1.41
CA ARG A 52 -29.50 11.33 -2.73
C ARG A 52 -28.55 11.94 -3.77
N SER A 53 -27.50 12.65 -3.35
CA SER A 53 -26.51 13.20 -4.27
C SER A 53 -25.10 12.74 -3.94
N HIS A 54 -24.31 12.53 -4.99
CA HIS A 54 -22.89 12.26 -4.89
C HIS A 54 -22.14 13.11 -5.91
N TYR A 55 -20.85 13.34 -5.68
CA TYR A 55 -20.03 14.15 -6.57
C TYR A 55 -19.03 13.26 -7.31
N SER A 56 -18.83 13.50 -8.60
CA SER A 56 -17.70 12.90 -9.30
C SER A 56 -16.40 13.44 -8.75
N ARG A 57 -15.38 12.60 -8.64
CA ARG A 57 -14.05 12.99 -8.19
C ARG A 57 -13.11 13.00 -9.38
N ASP A 58 -12.50 14.14 -9.66
CA ASP A 58 -11.50 14.32 -10.71
C ASP A 58 -10.17 14.68 -10.06
N CYS A 59 -9.12 13.91 -10.39
CA CYS A 59 -7.83 13.98 -9.70
C CYS A 59 -6.67 14.09 -10.68
N ALA A 60 -5.69 14.94 -10.34
CA ALA A 60 -4.40 15.01 -11.01
C ALA A 60 -3.28 14.62 -10.05
N ARG A 61 -2.38 13.77 -10.54
CA ARG A 61 -1.23 13.27 -9.77
C ARG A 61 0.05 13.97 -10.22
N PHE A 62 0.89 14.27 -9.24
CA PHE A 62 2.17 14.94 -9.43
C PHE A 62 3.26 14.13 -8.75
N SER A 63 4.39 13.96 -9.43
CA SER A 63 5.58 13.33 -8.88
C SER A 63 6.73 14.33 -8.91
N PHE A 64 7.36 14.53 -7.75
CA PHE A 64 8.54 15.38 -7.63
C PHE A 64 9.75 14.53 -7.27
N GLY A 65 10.84 14.73 -8.02
CA GLY A 65 12.13 14.13 -7.75
C GLY A 65 13.08 15.05 -7.00
N PRO A 66 14.34 14.62 -6.84
CA PRO A 66 15.36 15.36 -6.13
C PRO A 66 15.62 16.71 -6.77
N SER A 67 15.51 17.75 -5.94
CA SER A 67 15.82 19.13 -6.27
C SER A 67 16.09 19.87 -4.98
N ASP A 68 17.15 20.67 -4.94
CA ASP A 68 17.46 21.56 -3.82
C ASP A 68 16.76 22.92 -3.94
N THR A 69 15.93 23.08 -4.98
CA THR A 69 15.22 24.33 -5.28
C THR A 69 13.72 24.17 -5.12
N GLU A 70 13.02 25.30 -5.08
CA GLU A 70 11.57 25.32 -5.12
C GLU A 70 11.06 24.65 -6.40
N LEU A 71 10.06 23.78 -6.26
CA LEU A 71 9.44 23.09 -7.37
C LEU A 71 7.99 23.55 -7.52
N LEU A 72 7.59 23.82 -8.75
CA LEU A 72 6.22 24.16 -9.10
C LEU A 72 5.68 23.12 -10.08
N SER A 73 4.52 22.55 -9.79
CA SER A 73 3.87 21.61 -10.72
C SER A 73 3.34 22.34 -11.95
N GLN A 74 2.99 21.58 -12.99
CA GLN A 74 2.09 22.09 -14.01
C GLN A 74 0.74 22.47 -13.38
N ARG A 75 0.10 23.50 -13.95
CA ARG A 75 -1.27 23.87 -13.64
C ARG A 75 -2.22 22.88 -14.31
N VAL A 76 -3.20 22.38 -13.57
CA VAL A 76 -4.19 21.41 -14.08
C VAL A 76 -5.59 21.97 -13.94
N TYR A 77 -6.47 21.66 -14.89
CA TYR A 77 -7.89 21.99 -14.81
C TYR A 77 -8.67 20.75 -14.38
N LEU A 78 -9.41 20.85 -13.29
CA LEU A 78 -10.20 19.75 -12.74
C LEU A 78 -11.69 20.08 -12.81
N ARG A 79 -12.53 19.05 -12.96
CA ARG A 79 -13.99 19.19 -13.04
C ARG A 79 -14.72 18.17 -12.17
N SER A 80 -15.66 18.63 -11.36
CA SER A 80 -16.55 17.77 -10.60
C SER A 80 -18.01 18.05 -10.95
N THR A 81 -18.83 17.01 -11.06
CA THR A 81 -20.27 17.10 -11.33
C THR A 81 -21.03 16.43 -10.20
N GLU A 82 -22.05 17.10 -9.67
CA GLU A 82 -23.02 16.50 -8.78
C GLU A 82 -23.93 15.58 -9.57
N TYR A 83 -24.23 14.41 -9.02
CA TYR A 83 -25.22 13.48 -9.55
C TYR A 83 -26.32 13.36 -8.51
N GLU A 84 -27.53 13.73 -8.88
CA GLU A 84 -28.73 13.61 -8.05
C GLU A 84 -29.51 12.35 -8.47
N THR A 85 -29.82 11.49 -7.50
CA THR A 85 -30.76 10.38 -7.70
C THR A 85 -32.19 10.91 -7.64
N VAL A 86 -32.84 10.96 -8.80
CA VAL A 86 -34.26 11.32 -8.92
C VAL A 86 -35.08 10.05 -9.04
N CYS A 87 -36.07 9.91 -8.17
CA CYS A 87 -36.97 8.76 -8.17
C CYS A 87 -38.39 9.18 -8.54
N HIS A 88 -38.97 8.51 -9.53
CA HIS A 88 -40.37 8.69 -9.91
C HIS A 88 -41.15 7.44 -9.51
N THR A 89 -42.28 7.64 -8.84
CA THR A 89 -43.21 6.55 -8.55
C THR A 89 -44.06 6.32 -9.80
N GLN A 90 -43.90 5.15 -10.42
CA GLN A 90 -44.74 4.71 -11.52
C GLN A 90 -45.64 3.58 -11.02
N TYR A 91 -46.94 3.71 -11.25
CA TYR A 91 -47.88 2.64 -10.94
C TYR A 91 -47.85 1.63 -12.08
N VAL A 92 -47.37 0.42 -11.78
CA VAL A 92 -47.40 -0.69 -12.73
C VAL A 92 -48.53 -1.65 -12.36
N GLN A 93 -49.27 -2.12 -13.36
CA GLN A 93 -50.32 -3.10 -13.14
C GLN A 93 -49.67 -4.47 -12.92
N GLN A 94 -49.80 -5.03 -11.72
CA GLN A 94 -49.39 -6.39 -11.43
C GLN A 94 -50.63 -7.27 -11.40
N CYS A 95 -50.65 -8.26 -12.28
CA CYS A 95 -51.72 -9.26 -12.34
C CYS A 95 -51.21 -10.59 -11.78
N HIS A 96 -51.99 -11.21 -10.91
CA HIS A 96 -51.75 -12.55 -10.41
C HIS A 96 -53.02 -13.40 -10.59
N THR A 97 -52.84 -14.69 -10.84
CA THR A 97 -53.97 -15.62 -11.01
C THR A 97 -54.44 -16.07 -9.64
N VAL A 98 -55.72 -15.85 -9.33
CA VAL A 98 -56.37 -16.32 -8.10
C VAL A 98 -57.39 -17.38 -8.49
N MET A 99 -57.42 -18.49 -7.75
CA MET A 99 -58.43 -19.53 -7.94
C MET A 99 -59.72 -19.11 -7.23
N VAL A 100 -60.81 -18.96 -7.99
CA VAL A 100 -62.13 -18.56 -7.45
C VAL A 100 -63.12 -19.73 -7.62
N PRO A 101 -64.02 -20.00 -6.65
CA PRO A 101 -65.00 -21.08 -6.77
C PRO A 101 -65.96 -20.84 -7.96
N GLY A 102 -65.98 -21.78 -8.90
CA GLY A 102 -66.91 -21.81 -10.02
C GLY A 102 -68.16 -22.65 -9.74
N PRO A 103 -69.12 -22.68 -10.68
CA PRO A 103 -70.28 -23.57 -10.60
C PRO A 103 -69.83 -25.03 -10.43
N ASN A 104 -70.43 -25.78 -9.50
CA ASN A 104 -70.08 -27.16 -9.13
C ASN A 104 -68.76 -27.36 -8.33
N ASN A 105 -68.34 -26.40 -7.51
CA ASN A 105 -67.12 -26.51 -6.66
C ASN A 105 -65.80 -26.68 -7.45
N THR A 106 -65.78 -26.46 -8.77
CA THR A 106 -64.55 -26.44 -9.55
C THR A 106 -63.80 -25.13 -9.35
N GLN A 107 -62.49 -25.16 -9.16
CA GLN A 107 -61.67 -23.93 -9.12
C GLN A 107 -61.44 -23.41 -10.53
N VAL A 108 -61.86 -22.16 -10.78
CA VAL A 108 -61.64 -21.49 -12.08
C VAL A 108 -60.56 -20.42 -11.90
N PRO A 109 -59.49 -20.42 -12.71
CA PRO A 109 -58.46 -19.40 -12.63
C PRO A 109 -59.04 -18.05 -13.07
N THR A 110 -58.99 -17.06 -12.18
CA THR A 110 -59.41 -15.68 -12.47
C THR A 110 -58.21 -14.75 -12.30
N GLN A 111 -57.96 -13.87 -13.28
CA GLN A 111 -56.86 -12.92 -13.22
C GLN A 111 -57.26 -11.71 -12.35
N SER A 112 -56.55 -11.49 -11.24
CA SER A 112 -56.72 -10.32 -10.37
C SER A 112 -55.57 -9.35 -10.58
N CYS A 113 -55.87 -8.12 -11.01
CA CYS A 113 -54.89 -7.09 -11.26
C CYS A 113 -55.02 -5.94 -10.26
N HIS A 114 -53.90 -5.48 -9.71
CA HIS A 114 -53.85 -4.29 -8.85
C HIS A 114 -52.67 -3.40 -9.25
N MET A 115 -52.82 -2.09 -9.01
CA MET A 115 -51.74 -1.12 -9.29
C MET A 115 -50.78 -1.11 -8.11
N VAL A 116 -49.51 -1.43 -8.38
CA VAL A 116 -48.44 -1.39 -7.38
C VAL A 116 -47.53 -0.21 -7.68
N PRO A 117 -47.27 0.70 -6.71
CA PRO A 117 -46.30 1.76 -6.89
C PRO A 117 -44.91 1.14 -6.98
N VAL A 118 -44.24 1.29 -8.12
CA VAL A 118 -42.84 0.93 -8.31
C VAL A 118 -42.03 2.22 -8.42
N GLN A 119 -41.01 2.34 -7.58
CA GLN A 119 -40.13 3.50 -7.56
C GLN A 119 -38.98 3.29 -8.56
N ASN A 120 -39.00 4.04 -9.67
CA ASN A 120 -37.94 4.02 -10.67
C ASN A 120 -36.99 5.20 -10.39
N CYS A 121 -35.78 4.90 -9.96
CA CYS A 121 -34.73 5.88 -9.70
C CYS A 121 -33.70 5.91 -10.82
N TYR A 122 -33.28 7.10 -11.22
CA TYR A 122 -32.14 7.30 -12.11
C TYR A 122 -31.31 8.48 -11.65
N GLU A 123 -30.03 8.49 -12.06
CA GLU A 123 -29.12 9.59 -11.78
C GLU A 123 -29.21 10.64 -12.88
N ARG A 124 -29.22 11.91 -12.49
CA ARG A 124 -29.08 13.04 -13.42
C ARG A 124 -27.90 13.91 -13.00
N PRO A 125 -27.14 14.47 -13.96
CA PRO A 125 -26.13 15.47 -13.64
C PRO A 125 -26.81 16.75 -13.14
N GLY A 126 -26.37 17.23 -11.98
CA GLY A 126 -26.72 18.51 -11.37
C GLY A 126 -25.68 19.57 -11.66
N MET A 127 -25.26 20.31 -10.62
CA MET A 127 -24.27 21.38 -10.77
C MET A 127 -22.89 20.81 -11.12
N THR A 128 -22.14 21.57 -11.92
CA THR A 128 -20.74 21.28 -12.24
C THR A 128 -19.85 22.35 -11.62
N TRP A 129 -18.78 21.94 -10.96
CA TRP A 129 -17.69 22.79 -10.52
C TRP A 129 -16.46 22.53 -11.35
N SER A 130 -15.66 23.57 -11.52
CA SER A 130 -14.35 23.46 -12.15
C SER A 130 -13.39 24.48 -11.58
N GLU A 131 -12.15 24.05 -11.38
CA GLU A 131 -11.13 24.89 -10.77
C GLU A 131 -9.75 24.49 -11.29
N TYR A 132 -8.82 25.44 -11.37
CA TYR A 132 -7.42 25.14 -11.65
C TYR A 132 -6.67 24.85 -10.35
N GLY A 133 -5.89 23.77 -10.34
CA GLY A 133 -5.04 23.37 -9.23
C GLY A 133 -3.55 23.42 -9.58
N GLN A 134 -2.71 23.76 -8.61
CA GLN A 134 -1.26 23.69 -8.72
C GLN A 134 -0.61 23.41 -7.36
N ILE A 135 0.55 22.76 -7.36
CA ILE A 135 1.36 22.50 -6.16
C ILE A 135 2.67 23.26 -6.27
N LYS A 136 3.00 24.04 -5.24
CA LYS A 136 4.33 24.60 -5.00
C LYS A 136 4.95 23.89 -3.81
N VAL A 137 6.13 23.31 -3.99
CA VAL A 137 6.87 22.66 -2.91
C VAL A 137 8.12 23.48 -2.62
N ASN A 138 8.23 23.96 -1.38
CA ASN A 138 9.38 24.73 -0.93
C ASN A 138 10.67 23.87 -0.97
N PRO A 139 11.85 24.52 -0.98
CA PRO A 139 13.15 23.83 -1.05
C PRO A 139 13.31 22.77 0.03
N ARG A 140 13.86 21.61 -0.35
CA ARG A 140 14.13 20.45 0.51
C ARG A 140 15.19 19.56 -0.13
N LYS A 141 15.73 18.58 0.60
CA LYS A 141 16.74 17.67 0.06
C LYS A 141 16.23 16.23 0.02
N LEU A 142 15.93 15.74 -1.18
CA LEU A 142 15.58 14.33 -1.40
C LEU A 142 16.83 13.53 -1.75
N LEU A 143 16.85 12.27 -1.34
CA LEU A 143 17.85 11.30 -1.77
C LEU A 143 17.63 10.97 -3.26
N PRO A 144 18.67 10.57 -4.01
CA PRO A 144 18.57 10.37 -5.46
C PRO A 144 17.43 9.45 -5.94
N TRP A 145 17.06 8.45 -5.13
CA TRP A 145 15.96 7.51 -5.40
C TRP A 145 14.63 7.92 -4.79
N GLU A 146 14.60 8.90 -3.89
CA GLU A 146 13.36 9.36 -3.28
C GLU A 146 12.50 10.08 -4.33
N ARG A 147 11.20 9.77 -4.29
CA ARG A 147 10.17 10.43 -5.09
C ARG A 147 9.00 10.73 -4.18
N GLU A 148 8.44 11.91 -4.35
CA GLU A 148 7.25 12.32 -3.61
C GLU A 148 6.08 12.41 -4.57
N ASN A 149 4.94 11.85 -4.16
CA ASN A 149 3.74 11.76 -4.95
C ASN A 149 2.61 12.47 -4.23
N PHE A 150 2.01 13.44 -4.92
CA PHE A 150 0.90 14.23 -4.44
C PHE A 150 -0.26 14.11 -5.43
N GLU A 151 -1.47 14.32 -4.94
CA GLU A 151 -2.67 14.30 -5.76
C GLU A 151 -3.57 15.46 -5.36
N ILE A 152 -3.98 16.27 -6.34
CA ILE A 152 -5.03 17.27 -6.15
C ILE A 152 -6.30 16.65 -6.70
N CYS A 153 -7.38 16.65 -5.93
CA CYS A 153 -8.69 16.26 -6.43
C CYS A 153 -9.73 17.35 -6.21
N LEU A 154 -10.61 17.50 -7.18
CA LEU A 154 -11.85 18.27 -7.06
C LEU A 154 -13.02 17.29 -6.88
N GLN A 155 -13.75 17.44 -5.78
CA GLN A 155 -14.97 16.69 -5.49
C GLN A 155 -16.02 17.69 -5.02
N GLY A 156 -17.07 17.88 -5.81
CA GLY A 156 -18.00 19.00 -5.64
C GLY A 156 -17.28 20.35 -5.74
N PRO A 157 -17.58 21.30 -4.83
CA PRO A 157 -16.84 22.57 -4.71
C PRO A 157 -15.54 22.45 -3.92
N TRP A 158 -15.17 21.27 -3.42
CA TRP A 158 -14.01 21.08 -2.55
C TRP A 158 -12.80 20.59 -3.35
N MET A 159 -11.74 21.39 -3.32
CA MET A 159 -10.43 20.97 -3.83
C MET A 159 -9.52 20.62 -2.65
N ASP A 160 -9.09 19.37 -2.63
CA ASP A 160 -8.25 18.82 -1.58
C ASP A 160 -6.92 18.32 -2.14
N LEU A 161 -5.89 18.41 -1.31
CA LEU A 161 -4.57 17.86 -1.58
C LEU A 161 -4.36 16.58 -0.76
N TYR A 162 -3.95 15.51 -1.43
CA TYR A 162 -3.58 14.24 -0.82
C TYR A 162 -2.07 14.01 -0.97
N ILE A 163 -1.43 13.67 0.15
CA ILE A 163 -0.01 13.30 0.20
C ILE A 163 0.08 11.77 0.17
N ASN A 164 0.33 11.21 -1.01
CA ASN A 164 0.35 9.75 -1.21
C ASN A 164 1.69 9.13 -0.78
N ALA A 165 2.79 9.81 -1.08
CA ALA A 165 4.13 9.42 -0.64
C ALA A 165 5.00 10.67 -0.49
N ALA A 166 5.64 10.85 0.66
CA ALA A 166 6.45 12.02 0.94
C ALA A 166 7.64 11.67 1.84
N ALA A 167 8.80 12.24 1.53
CA ALA A 167 10.00 12.09 2.35
C ALA A 167 10.02 13.09 3.51
N TYR A 168 9.07 14.02 3.56
CA TYR A 168 8.92 15.00 4.63
C TYR A 168 7.48 15.05 5.12
N LYS A 169 7.31 15.43 6.39
CA LYS A 169 6.01 15.96 6.85
C LYS A 169 5.81 17.34 6.23
N TYR A 170 4.61 17.63 5.75
CA TYR A 170 4.27 18.92 5.16
C TYR A 170 3.15 19.62 5.91
N THR A 171 3.26 20.94 5.98
CA THR A 171 2.09 21.81 6.13
C THR A 171 1.71 22.34 4.75
N ALA A 172 0.43 22.21 4.41
CA ALA A 172 -0.11 22.76 3.16
C ALA A 172 -0.87 24.06 3.46
N LYS A 173 -0.48 25.15 2.81
CA LYS A 173 -1.23 26.41 2.81
C LYS A 173 -1.94 26.54 1.47
N ARG A 174 -3.25 26.78 1.50
CA ARG A 174 -4.03 27.10 0.30
C ARG A 174 -3.91 28.60 0.01
N GLU A 175 -3.42 28.95 -1.16
CA GLU A 175 -3.34 30.31 -1.68
C GLU A 175 -4.09 30.41 -3.01
N GLY A 176 -4.44 31.63 -3.41
CA GLY A 176 -5.16 31.90 -4.65
C GLY A 176 -6.62 32.31 -4.46
N ASN A 177 -7.32 32.46 -5.58
CA ASN A 177 -8.72 32.91 -5.63
C ASN A 177 -9.64 31.70 -5.89
N ASN A 178 -10.97 31.91 -5.85
CA ASN A 178 -11.99 30.86 -6.03
C ASN A 178 -11.92 30.01 -7.32
N TYR A 179 -11.04 30.35 -8.27
CA TYR A 179 -10.90 29.66 -9.56
C TYR A 179 -9.50 29.08 -9.81
N GLU A 180 -8.53 29.44 -8.96
CA GLU A 180 -7.14 29.06 -9.09
C GLU A 180 -6.58 28.81 -7.69
N THR A 181 -6.47 27.55 -7.31
CA THR A 181 -5.88 27.14 -6.04
C THR A 181 -4.42 26.73 -6.22
N LEU A 182 -3.57 27.35 -5.43
CA LEU A 182 -2.18 26.96 -5.24
C LEU A 182 -2.01 26.35 -3.85
N PHE A 183 -1.57 25.09 -3.79
CA PHE A 183 -1.13 24.48 -2.54
C PHE A 183 0.36 24.72 -2.34
N VAL A 184 0.72 25.54 -1.35
CA VAL A 184 2.11 25.79 -0.96
C VAL A 184 2.50 24.84 0.16
N LEU A 185 3.46 23.96 -0.11
CA LEU A 185 3.92 22.91 0.80
C LEU A 185 5.23 23.32 1.46
N THR A 186 5.20 23.43 2.79
CA THR A 186 6.38 23.69 3.61
C THR A 186 6.85 22.39 4.27
N PRO A 187 8.05 21.89 3.96
CA PRO A 187 8.61 20.68 4.55
C PRO A 187 9.02 20.93 6.00
N HIS A 188 8.85 19.92 6.85
CA HIS A 188 9.28 19.90 8.25
C HIS A 188 10.30 18.78 8.48
N GLU A 189 9.93 17.78 9.27
CA GLU A 189 10.76 16.64 9.61
C GLU A 189 10.84 15.65 8.44
N LYS A 190 12.05 15.13 8.19
CA LYS A 190 12.25 14.03 7.24
C LYS A 190 11.62 12.75 7.82
N VAL A 191 10.93 12.00 6.98
CA VAL A 191 10.27 10.73 7.30
C VAL A 191 10.95 9.62 6.53
N ALA A 192 11.17 8.49 7.19
CA ALA A 192 11.74 7.31 6.56
C ALA A 192 10.91 6.88 5.34
N MET A 193 11.56 6.74 4.19
CA MET A 193 10.93 6.34 2.93
C MET A 193 11.28 4.89 2.57
N LYS A 194 10.67 4.35 1.53
CA LYS A 194 11.07 3.03 1.02
C LYS A 194 12.50 3.15 0.46
N ALA A 195 13.39 2.21 0.81
CA ALA A 195 14.70 2.11 0.19
C ALA A 195 14.59 1.91 -1.33
N ASP A 196 15.61 2.34 -2.05
CA ASP A 196 15.72 2.06 -3.48
C ASP A 196 15.73 0.56 -3.73
N GLU A 197 14.81 0.07 -4.55
CA GLU A 197 14.78 -1.34 -4.95
C GLU A 197 16.08 -1.71 -5.65
N ASP A 198 16.65 -0.81 -6.44
CA ASP A 198 17.91 -1.04 -7.18
C ASP A 198 19.15 -0.56 -6.42
N GLY A 199 19.01 -0.26 -5.13
CA GLY A 199 20.11 0.19 -4.29
C GLY A 199 21.17 -0.89 -4.06
N VAL A 200 20.75 -2.12 -3.77
CA VAL A 200 21.65 -3.27 -3.58
C VAL A 200 21.42 -4.26 -4.71
N ASN A 201 22.49 -4.64 -5.41
CA ASN A 201 22.43 -5.50 -6.60
C ASN A 201 23.32 -6.73 -6.47
N TYR A 202 22.95 -7.77 -7.21
CA TYR A 202 23.75 -8.98 -7.36
C TYR A 202 25.10 -8.62 -7.98
N ALA A 203 26.19 -9.13 -7.40
CA ALA A 203 27.53 -9.03 -7.99
C ALA A 203 28.06 -10.41 -8.40
N ASP A 204 28.01 -11.40 -7.51
CA ASP A 204 28.57 -12.73 -7.78
C ASP A 204 27.98 -13.80 -6.86
N PHE A 205 27.96 -15.05 -7.32
CA PHE A 205 27.64 -16.22 -6.50
C PHE A 205 28.47 -17.41 -6.96
N ALA A 206 29.27 -17.98 -6.07
CA ALA A 206 30.18 -19.09 -6.38
C ALA A 206 30.33 -20.04 -5.20
N LEU A 207 30.81 -21.27 -5.47
CA LEU A 207 31.26 -22.20 -4.46
C LEU A 207 32.80 -22.21 -4.44
N VAL A 208 33.40 -21.75 -3.35
CA VAL A 208 34.85 -21.66 -3.18
C VAL A 208 35.23 -22.42 -1.92
N ASP A 209 36.12 -23.41 -2.03
CA ASP A 209 36.60 -24.23 -0.91
C ASP A 209 35.47 -24.84 -0.06
N GLY A 210 34.40 -25.29 -0.73
CA GLY A 210 33.23 -25.90 -0.09
C GLY A 210 32.28 -24.90 0.60
N LYS A 211 32.52 -23.58 0.48
CA LYS A 211 31.66 -22.52 1.01
C LYS A 211 30.95 -21.78 -0.13
N PHE A 212 29.68 -21.49 0.07
CA PHE A 212 28.93 -20.59 -0.77
C PHE A 212 29.38 -19.17 -0.50
N VAL A 213 29.87 -18.49 -1.53
CA VAL A 213 30.30 -17.09 -1.48
C VAL A 213 29.34 -16.27 -2.32
N PHE A 214 28.55 -15.43 -1.67
CA PHE A 214 27.63 -14.49 -2.30
C PHE A 214 28.17 -13.08 -2.15
N LYS A 215 28.16 -12.31 -3.24
CA LYS A 215 28.56 -10.91 -3.26
C LYS A 215 27.43 -10.03 -3.76
N ALA A 216 27.25 -8.89 -3.09
CA ALA A 216 26.32 -7.85 -3.48
C ALA A 216 27.02 -6.50 -3.50
N SER A 217 26.61 -5.60 -4.39
CA SER A 217 27.11 -4.24 -4.50
C SER A 217 26.03 -3.24 -4.10
N ASP A 218 26.42 -2.16 -3.42
CA ASP A 218 25.51 -1.12 -2.96
C ASP A 218 25.84 0.23 -3.60
N LYS A 219 24.91 0.74 -4.41
CA LYS A 219 25.04 2.01 -5.11
C LYS A 219 25.00 3.21 -4.18
N TRP A 220 24.30 3.09 -3.05
CA TRP A 220 23.97 4.21 -2.16
C TRP A 220 24.63 4.10 -0.79
N ALA A 221 25.67 3.29 -0.66
CA ALA A 221 26.36 3.05 0.60
C ALA A 221 26.79 4.35 1.33
N LYS A 222 27.24 5.36 0.57
CA LYS A 222 27.64 6.67 1.11
C LYS A 222 26.47 7.44 1.72
N GLU A 223 25.29 7.32 1.14
CA GLU A 223 24.10 8.07 1.55
C GLU A 223 23.45 7.41 2.77
N TYR A 224 23.71 6.12 2.95
CA TYR A 224 23.33 5.31 4.11
C TYR A 224 24.45 5.21 5.16
N ALA A 225 25.46 6.10 5.13
CA ALA A 225 26.55 6.06 6.10
C ALA A 225 26.02 6.13 7.55
N GLY A 226 26.42 5.13 8.37
CA GLY A 226 25.95 4.97 9.74
C GLY A 226 24.70 4.10 9.91
N GLU A 227 24.06 3.68 8.82
CA GLU A 227 22.98 2.69 8.84
C GLU A 227 23.49 1.28 8.56
N LYS A 228 22.62 0.29 8.79
CA LYS A 228 22.90 -1.12 8.55
C LYS A 228 22.09 -1.66 7.38
N VAL A 229 22.63 -2.69 6.75
CA VAL A 229 21.96 -3.46 5.69
C VAL A 229 21.85 -4.90 6.14
N ALA A 230 20.63 -5.40 6.19
CA ALA A 230 20.36 -6.80 6.43
C ALA A 230 20.06 -7.48 5.09
N ILE A 231 20.90 -8.44 4.71
CA ILE A 231 20.75 -9.25 3.49
C ILE A 231 20.32 -10.65 3.90
N LYS A 232 19.13 -11.06 3.45
CA LYS A 232 18.61 -12.41 3.68
C LYS A 232 18.87 -13.24 2.43
N VAL A 233 19.47 -14.40 2.62
CA VAL A 233 19.69 -15.40 1.57
C VAL A 233 18.96 -16.70 1.91
N GLU A 234 18.38 -17.31 0.89
CA GLU A 234 17.69 -18.60 0.93
C GLU A 234 18.35 -19.51 -0.11
N LEU A 235 18.97 -20.61 0.34
CA LEU A 235 19.66 -21.55 -0.55
C LEU A 235 18.69 -22.62 -1.05
N TYR A 236 18.71 -22.86 -2.36
CA TYR A 236 17.96 -23.92 -3.01
C TYR A 236 18.89 -24.83 -3.81
N LYS A 237 18.59 -26.14 -3.80
CA LYS A 237 19.14 -27.11 -4.75
C LYS A 237 18.20 -27.20 -5.94
N ASP A 238 18.71 -26.90 -7.13
CA ASP A 238 18.00 -27.01 -8.40
C ASP A 238 17.93 -28.49 -8.82
N ASN A 239 16.70 -29.00 -8.93
CA ASN A 239 16.44 -30.37 -9.33
C ASN A 239 15.75 -30.36 -10.71
N ALA A 240 16.50 -30.67 -11.77
CA ALA A 240 16.02 -30.56 -13.14
C ALA A 240 14.72 -31.34 -13.48
N LEU A 241 14.32 -32.32 -12.66
CA LEU A 241 13.15 -33.16 -12.86
C LEU A 241 12.11 -33.09 -11.72
N PHE A 242 12.37 -32.31 -10.67
CA PHE A 242 11.54 -32.25 -9.45
C PHE A 242 11.43 -30.80 -8.92
N PHE A 243 10.72 -30.60 -7.80
CA PHE A 243 10.65 -29.30 -7.15
C PHE A 243 12.02 -28.87 -6.58
N ASP A 244 12.34 -27.57 -6.69
CA ASP A 244 13.49 -26.93 -6.05
C ASP A 244 13.50 -27.25 -4.56
N THR A 245 14.59 -27.84 -4.06
CA THR A 245 14.71 -28.24 -2.65
C THR A 245 15.31 -27.10 -1.84
N PHE A 246 14.54 -26.57 -0.89
CA PHE A 246 15.02 -25.56 0.05
C PHE A 246 16.03 -26.18 1.03
N LYS A 247 17.22 -25.56 1.16
CA LYS A 247 18.30 -26.03 2.04
C LYS A 247 18.41 -25.23 3.34
N GLY A 248 17.83 -24.03 3.39
CA GLY A 248 17.78 -23.18 4.57
C GLY A 248 17.99 -21.70 4.25
N GLU A 249 17.88 -20.85 5.27
CA GLU A 249 18.04 -19.40 5.15
C GLU A 249 19.00 -18.82 6.19
N LYS A 250 19.58 -17.66 5.87
CA LYS A 250 20.41 -16.87 6.79
C LYS A 250 20.28 -15.38 6.51
N GLU A 251 20.20 -14.58 7.56
CA GLU A 251 20.23 -13.12 7.48
C GLU A 251 21.61 -12.63 7.95
N PHE A 252 22.27 -11.81 7.12
CA PHE A 252 23.53 -11.16 7.43
C PHE A 252 23.29 -9.68 7.63
N ILE A 253 23.89 -9.10 8.66
CA ILE A 253 23.78 -7.67 8.96
C ILE A 253 25.16 -7.04 8.80
N PHE A 254 25.25 -6.02 7.96
CA PHE A 254 26.46 -5.26 7.68
C PHE A 254 26.25 -3.78 7.97
N ASP A 255 27.32 -3.06 8.26
CA ASP A 255 27.31 -1.61 8.15
C ASP A 255 27.27 -1.20 6.66
N ALA A 256 26.71 -0.04 6.33
CA ALA A 256 26.63 0.43 4.94
C ALA A 256 28.02 0.49 4.29
N ALA A 257 28.19 -0.22 3.16
CA ALA A 257 29.46 -0.35 2.45
C ALA A 257 29.19 -0.59 0.96
N GLU A 258 30.09 -0.18 0.07
CA GLU A 258 29.89 -0.29 -1.39
C GLU A 258 29.79 -1.76 -1.88
N GLY A 259 30.23 -2.72 -1.08
CA GLY A 259 30.12 -4.14 -1.38
C GLY A 259 30.08 -5.02 -0.14
N TYR A 260 29.36 -6.13 -0.27
CA TYR A 260 29.15 -7.12 0.78
C TYR A 260 29.61 -8.48 0.29
N THR A 261 30.36 -9.20 1.13
CA THR A 261 30.76 -10.58 0.86
C THR A 261 30.25 -11.47 1.99
N MET A 262 29.45 -12.46 1.62
CA MET A 262 28.82 -13.42 2.53
C MET A 262 29.35 -14.81 2.22
N ALA A 263 30.03 -15.44 3.18
CA ALA A 263 30.51 -16.80 3.07
C ALA A 263 29.76 -17.70 4.07
N PHE A 264 29.19 -18.80 3.59
CA PHE A 264 28.45 -19.74 4.43
C PHE A 264 28.46 -21.17 3.88
N THR A 265 28.20 -22.13 4.75
CA THR A 265 27.99 -23.55 4.44
C THR A 265 26.53 -23.93 4.62
N GLU A 266 26.13 -25.12 4.16
CA GLU A 266 24.76 -25.62 4.39
C GLU A 266 24.44 -25.78 5.89
N GLY A 267 25.46 -26.01 6.74
CA GLY A 267 25.30 -26.13 8.19
C GLY A 267 25.08 -24.79 8.91
N ASP A 268 25.39 -23.68 8.27
CA ASP A 268 25.21 -22.33 8.82
C ASP A 268 23.77 -21.80 8.64
N LEU A 269 22.94 -22.51 7.87
CA LEU A 269 21.59 -22.09 7.50
C LEU A 269 20.56 -22.58 8.51
N ALA A 270 19.61 -21.72 8.86
CA ALA A 270 18.44 -22.12 9.60
C ALA A 270 17.52 -22.96 8.70
N LYS A 271 17.24 -24.20 9.12
CA LYS A 271 16.32 -25.12 8.44
C LYS A 271 14.91 -24.97 9.03
N PRO A 272 13.85 -25.16 8.24
CA PRO A 272 12.49 -25.15 8.78
C PRO A 272 12.33 -26.33 9.76
N GLU A 273 11.58 -26.11 10.85
CA GLU A 273 11.38 -27.11 11.92
C GLU A 273 10.58 -28.35 11.47
N THR A 274 10.05 -28.36 10.26
CA THR A 274 9.17 -29.42 9.76
C THR A 274 9.80 -30.27 8.67
N ASP A 275 9.69 -31.58 8.93
CA ASP A 275 9.79 -32.70 8.02
C ASP A 275 11.19 -33.21 7.65
N ASN A 276 11.63 -34.18 8.46
CA ASN A 276 12.63 -35.22 8.16
C ASN A 276 12.30 -36.07 6.91
N THR A 277 11.37 -35.64 6.05
CA THR A 277 11.03 -36.28 4.77
C THR A 277 11.87 -35.76 3.60
N TYR A 278 12.78 -34.79 3.83
CA TYR A 278 13.85 -34.43 2.89
C TYR A 278 14.87 -35.59 2.79
N ARG A 279 14.52 -36.61 2.01
CA ARG A 279 15.43 -37.66 1.58
C ARG A 279 16.60 -37.02 0.84
N ASP A 280 17.77 -37.07 1.47
CA ASP A 280 19.07 -36.67 0.91
C ASP A 280 19.64 -37.77 -0.04
N GLU A 281 18.81 -38.71 -0.49
CA GLU A 281 19.27 -40.06 -0.89
C GLU A 281 19.62 -40.24 -2.36
N ASP A 282 19.48 -39.23 -3.23
CA ASP A 282 19.96 -39.34 -4.62
C ASP A 282 21.13 -38.39 -4.89
N ASP A 283 22.33 -38.88 -4.55
CA ASP A 283 23.64 -38.28 -4.78
C ASP A 283 24.14 -38.45 -6.25
N ARG A 284 23.24 -38.85 -7.16
CA ARG A 284 23.60 -39.12 -8.56
C ARG A 284 23.48 -37.86 -9.41
N GLY A 285 24.57 -37.10 -9.51
CA GLY A 285 24.72 -36.00 -10.47
C GLY A 285 25.35 -34.74 -9.89
N ALA A 286 25.77 -33.83 -10.78
CA ALA A 286 26.33 -32.55 -10.38
C ALA A 286 25.27 -31.72 -9.62
N LYS A 287 25.58 -31.33 -8.38
CA LYS A 287 24.60 -30.66 -7.51
C LYS A 287 24.51 -29.19 -7.92
N LYS A 288 23.36 -28.79 -8.43
CA LYS A 288 23.08 -27.42 -8.86
C LYS A 288 22.44 -26.62 -7.73
N TYR A 289 22.89 -25.39 -7.52
CA TYR A 289 22.40 -24.52 -6.45
C TYR A 289 22.13 -23.10 -6.95
N PHE A 290 21.14 -22.43 -6.38
CA PHE A 290 20.89 -21.00 -6.56
C PHE A 290 20.39 -20.37 -5.26
N LEU A 291 20.47 -19.04 -5.17
CA LEU A 291 19.91 -18.28 -4.06
C LEU A 291 18.64 -17.55 -4.50
N LYS A 292 17.63 -17.54 -3.63
CA LYS A 292 16.71 -16.41 -3.54
C LYS A 292 17.25 -15.48 -2.48
N TRP A 293 17.19 -14.18 -2.71
CA TRP A 293 17.72 -13.23 -1.76
C TRP A 293 16.92 -11.93 -1.75
N GLY A 294 17.19 -11.11 -0.76
CA GLY A 294 16.64 -9.78 -0.66
C GLY A 294 17.36 -9.01 0.43
N PHE A 295 17.02 -7.75 0.58
CA PHE A 295 17.63 -6.91 1.59
C PHE A 295 16.61 -5.98 2.25
N LYS A 296 16.94 -5.51 3.44
CA LYS A 296 16.27 -4.40 4.11
C LYS A 296 17.35 -3.47 4.66
N ARG A 297 17.07 -2.17 4.64
CA ARG A 297 17.87 -1.19 5.38
C ARG A 297 17.34 -1.14 6.81
N VAL A 298 18.24 -0.96 7.77
CA VAL A 298 17.92 -0.83 9.19
C VAL A 298 18.50 0.50 9.66
N GLY A 299 17.64 1.47 9.90
CA GLY A 299 18.05 2.84 10.21
C GLY A 299 16.91 3.85 10.28
N ALA A 300 17.24 5.13 10.21
CA ALA A 300 16.29 6.25 10.29
C ALA A 300 15.87 6.81 8.92
N LEU A 301 16.68 6.59 7.88
CA LEU A 301 16.45 7.10 6.53
C LEU A 301 15.46 6.24 5.74
N SER A 302 15.49 4.92 5.93
CA SER A 302 14.61 3.99 5.24
C SER A 302 13.67 3.29 6.21
N LYS A 303 12.47 2.98 5.73
CA LYS A 303 11.60 2.00 6.38
C LYS A 303 12.27 0.63 6.31
N ASP A 304 12.07 -0.19 7.34
CA ASP A 304 12.57 -1.57 7.46
C ASP A 304 11.78 -2.55 6.55
N ASN A 305 11.52 -2.15 5.31
CA ASN A 305 10.80 -2.94 4.32
C ASN A 305 11.78 -3.91 3.63
N PHE A 306 11.43 -5.20 3.63
CA PHE A 306 12.19 -6.20 2.91
C PHE A 306 11.92 -6.15 1.41
N ILE A 307 12.96 -5.91 0.64
CA ILE A 307 12.96 -5.86 -0.82
C ILE A 307 13.46 -7.20 -1.34
N LYS A 308 12.54 -7.97 -1.94
CA LYS A 308 12.87 -9.25 -2.59
C LYS A 308 13.60 -8.97 -3.90
N LYS A 309 14.67 -9.73 -4.15
CA LYS A 309 15.44 -9.72 -5.39
C LYS A 309 15.23 -11.02 -6.15
N ASP A 310 15.65 -11.01 -7.41
CA ASP A 310 15.57 -12.18 -8.26
C ASP A 310 16.52 -13.30 -7.82
N LYS A 311 16.30 -14.49 -8.40
CA LYS A 311 17.17 -15.65 -8.21
C LYS A 311 18.55 -15.35 -8.78
N THR A 312 19.61 -15.83 -8.11
CA THR A 312 20.96 -15.83 -8.70
C THR A 312 21.05 -16.83 -9.86
N PRO A 313 22.05 -16.69 -10.74
CA PRO A 313 22.45 -17.78 -11.62
C PRO A 313 22.72 -19.07 -10.83
N VAL A 314 22.45 -20.20 -11.48
CA VAL A 314 22.70 -21.53 -10.93
C VAL A 314 24.18 -21.84 -10.98
N ILE A 315 24.75 -22.30 -9.88
CA ILE A 315 26.13 -22.79 -9.79
C ILE A 315 26.15 -24.31 -9.63
N VAL A 316 27.25 -24.92 -10.03
CA VAL A 316 27.46 -26.37 -9.93
C VAL A 316 28.51 -26.65 -8.85
N LYS A 317 28.19 -27.59 -7.96
CA LYS A 317 29.11 -28.19 -7.00
C LYS A 317 29.65 -29.51 -7.52
#